data_AF-A0A1V1V1E4-F1
#
_entry.id   AF-A0A1V1V1E4-F1
#
_cell.length_a   1.000
_cell.length_b   1.000
_cell.length_c   1.000
_cell.angle_alpha   90.00
_cell.angle_beta   90.00
_cell.angle_gamma   90.00
#
_symmetry.space_group_name_H-M   'P 1'
#
loop_
_entity.id
_entity.type
_entity.pdbx_description
1 polymer ?
#
loop_
_entity_poly.entity_id
_entity_poly.type
_entity_poly.pdbx_seq_one_letter_code
_entity_poly.pdbx_strand_id
1 'polypeptide(L)'
;MERRALLGLAVAATAAAANAPAARASSEGGGAASAETYFRLPIITASILRADGRRGVLTIETGVDVPDAALRTRAQQSAPRLRAAYNTAAQRFGAGLRPGAPPDVDRLAADLQAATNATLGRPGARLLLGTVMAV
;
A
#
# COMPACT_ATOMS: atom_id res chain seq x y z
N MET A 1 0.40 -47.54 -27.13
CA MET A 1 0.52 -46.94 -28.47
C MET A 1 -0.89 -47.01 -29.03
N GLU A 2 -1.62 -45.93 -29.26
CA GLU A 2 -1.33 -44.86 -30.19
C GLU A 2 -1.89 -43.53 -29.66
N ARG A 3 -1.01 -42.52 -29.57
CA ARG A 3 -1.26 -41.21 -28.94
C ARG A 3 -1.33 -40.09 -29.99
N ARG A 4 -1.64 -40.39 -31.25
CA ARG A 4 -1.44 -39.44 -32.36
C ARG A 4 -2.32 -39.73 -33.58
N ALA A 5 -3.59 -39.35 -33.50
CA ALA A 5 -4.45 -38.95 -34.61
C ALA A 5 -5.80 -38.66 -33.94
N LEU A 6 -6.24 -37.43 -33.79
CA LEU A 6 -6.71 -36.59 -34.88
C LEU A 6 -6.55 -35.12 -34.47
N LEU A 7 -5.63 -34.45 -35.16
CA LEU A 7 -5.56 -32.99 -35.26
C LEU A 7 -6.49 -32.55 -36.39
N GLY A 8 -7.28 -31.51 -36.12
CA GLY A 8 -8.05 -30.76 -37.11
C GLY A 8 -9.48 -30.52 -36.63
N LEU A 9 -10.09 -29.34 -36.73
CA LEU A 9 -9.74 -28.07 -37.35
C LEU A 9 -10.91 -27.11 -36.99
N ALA A 10 -10.64 -25.95 -36.40
CA ALA A 10 -11.46 -24.69 -36.41
C ALA A 10 -11.05 -23.85 -35.18
N VAL A 11 -10.20 -22.83 -35.26
CA VAL A 11 -10.43 -21.48 -35.81
C VAL A 11 -11.79 -20.90 -35.41
N ALA A 12 -11.80 -20.09 -34.34
CA ALA A 12 -12.45 -18.79 -34.33
C ALA A 12 -12.03 -18.02 -33.06
N ALA A 13 -11.34 -16.91 -33.26
CA ALA A 13 -11.02 -15.93 -32.25
C ALA A 13 -12.30 -15.32 -31.66
N THR A 14 -12.40 -15.28 -30.33
CA THR A 14 -13.15 -14.23 -29.65
C THR A 14 -12.26 -13.66 -28.54
N ALA A 15 -11.56 -12.60 -28.91
CA ALA A 15 -11.05 -11.64 -27.97
C ALA A 15 -12.22 -11.09 -27.15
N ALA A 16 -12.30 -11.46 -25.88
CA ALA A 16 -13.06 -10.72 -24.88
C ALA A 16 -12.07 -10.32 -23.79
N ALA A 17 -11.27 -9.31 -24.12
CA ALA A 17 -10.66 -8.44 -23.15
C ALA A 17 -11.81 -7.80 -22.35
N ALA A 18 -12.12 -8.39 -21.19
CA ALA A 18 -12.96 -7.73 -20.21
C ALA A 18 -12.16 -6.55 -19.67
N ASN A 19 -12.36 -5.39 -20.30
CA ASN A 19 -11.98 -4.09 -19.80
C ASN A 19 -12.64 -3.90 -18.43
N ALA A 20 -11.95 -4.32 -17.36
CA ALA A 20 -12.23 -3.81 -16.04
C ALA A 20 -11.86 -2.32 -16.05
N PRO A 21 -12.81 -1.40 -15.80
CA PRO A 21 -12.46 0.00 -15.64
C PRO A 21 -11.55 0.11 -14.42
N ALA A 22 -10.27 0.42 -14.67
CA ALA A 22 -9.35 0.86 -13.65
C ALA A 22 -10.00 2.07 -12.96
N ALA A 23 -10.39 1.89 -11.70
CA ALA A 23 -10.84 2.96 -10.83
C ALA A 23 -9.77 4.06 -10.85
N ARG A 24 -10.08 5.16 -11.52
CA ARG A 24 -9.23 6.35 -11.52
C ARG A 24 -9.31 6.96 -10.13
N ALA A 25 -8.23 6.79 -9.38
CA ALA A 25 -8.03 7.56 -8.16
C ALA A 25 -8.06 9.05 -8.54
N SER A 26 -9.00 9.77 -7.94
CA SER A 26 -9.10 11.21 -7.99
C SER A 26 -7.85 11.83 -7.36
N SER A 27 -6.99 12.38 -8.21
CA SER A 27 -5.88 13.25 -7.81
C SER A 27 -6.45 14.62 -7.47
N GLU A 28 -6.86 14.83 -6.22
CA GLU A 28 -7.17 16.16 -5.71
C GLU A 28 -5.87 16.84 -5.25
N GLY A 29 -5.68 18.08 -5.71
CA GLY A 29 -4.39 18.75 -5.79
C GLY A 29 -3.87 19.40 -4.51
N GLY A 30 -2.57 19.75 -4.55
CA GLY A 30 -1.92 20.65 -3.61
C GLY A 30 -0.39 20.47 -3.57
N GLY A 31 0.37 21.38 -4.19
CA GLY A 31 1.80 21.60 -3.88
C GLY A 31 2.81 21.28 -5.00
N ALA A 32 2.88 22.14 -6.02
CA ALA A 32 3.91 22.13 -7.06
C ALA A 32 5.26 22.67 -6.52
N ALA A 33 6.05 21.77 -5.92
CA ALA A 33 7.52 21.82 -5.78
C ALA A 33 8.03 20.53 -5.11
N SER A 34 7.24 19.95 -4.20
CA SER A 34 7.49 18.62 -3.59
C SER A 34 7.00 17.46 -4.46
N ALA A 35 6.23 17.73 -5.50
CA ALA A 35 5.53 16.73 -6.30
C ALA A 35 6.44 15.78 -7.11
N GLU A 36 7.69 16.16 -7.41
CA GLU A 36 8.61 15.30 -8.17
C GLU A 36 9.31 14.25 -7.28
N THR A 37 9.40 14.55 -5.99
CA THR A 37 10.12 13.79 -4.97
C THR A 37 9.17 12.94 -4.13
N TYR A 38 7.93 13.38 -4.03
CA TYR A 38 6.84 12.73 -3.33
C TYR A 38 6.10 11.73 -4.24
N PHE A 39 5.75 10.56 -3.69
CA PHE A 39 4.76 9.71 -4.30
C PHE A 39 3.77 9.16 -3.26
N ARG A 40 2.50 9.15 -3.64
CA ARG A 40 1.41 8.63 -2.80
C ARG A 40 1.40 7.11 -2.87
N LEU A 41 1.32 6.46 -1.71
CA LEU A 41 1.09 5.02 -1.64
C LEU A 41 -0.40 4.74 -1.47
N PRO A 42 -0.85 3.52 -1.83
CA PRO A 42 -2.22 3.14 -1.59
C PRO A 42 -2.54 3.18 -0.09
N ILE A 43 -3.81 3.45 0.18
CA ILE A 43 -4.37 3.43 1.53
C ILE A 43 -4.18 2.03 2.13
N ILE A 44 -3.68 1.97 3.36
CA ILE A 44 -3.53 0.73 4.12
C ILE A 44 -4.61 0.64 5.18
N THR A 45 -5.10 -0.57 5.43
CA THR A 45 -6.14 -0.84 6.42
C THR A 45 -5.70 -1.92 7.39
N ALA A 46 -6.00 -1.74 8.67
CA ALA A 46 -5.76 -2.72 9.72
C ALA A 46 -7.03 -2.96 10.55
N SER A 47 -7.13 -4.15 11.16
CA SER A 47 -8.20 -4.46 12.11
C SER A 47 -7.81 -4.01 13.51
N ILE A 48 -8.73 -3.39 14.22
CA ILE A 48 -8.58 -2.97 15.63
C ILE A 48 -9.72 -3.55 16.47
N LEU A 49 -9.54 -3.59 17.79
CA LEU A 49 -10.63 -3.87 18.73
C LEU A 49 -11.20 -2.55 19.25
N ARG A 50 -12.53 -2.41 19.17
CA ARG A 50 -13.25 -1.26 19.70
C ARG A 50 -13.62 -1.50 21.18
N ALA A 51 -14.01 -0.45 21.88
CA ALA A 51 -14.42 -0.50 23.29
C ALA A 51 -15.56 -1.51 23.56
N ASP A 52 -16.45 -1.71 22.58
CA ASP A 52 -17.57 -2.66 22.63
C ASP A 52 -17.15 -4.13 22.35
N GLY A 53 -15.85 -4.39 22.19
CA GLY A 53 -15.29 -5.70 21.87
C GLY A 53 -15.46 -6.12 20.40
N ARG A 54 -16.10 -5.30 19.56
CA ARG A 54 -16.24 -5.59 18.13
C ARG A 54 -14.97 -5.21 17.37
N ARG A 55 -14.81 -5.79 16.19
CA ARG A 55 -13.73 -5.42 15.26
C ARG A 55 -14.07 -4.09 14.59
N GLY A 56 -13.13 -3.15 14.68
CA GLY A 56 -13.11 -1.91 13.93
C GLY A 56 -12.07 -1.92 12.81
N VAL A 57 -12.04 -0.86 12.03
CA VAL A 57 -11.09 -0.66 10.94
C VAL A 57 -10.27 0.60 11.19
N LEU A 58 -8.95 0.45 11.12
CA LEU A 58 -7.99 1.54 11.08
C LEU A 58 -7.58 1.77 9.63
N THR A 59 -7.94 2.93 9.09
CA THR A 59 -7.60 3.38 7.73
C THR A 59 -6.48 4.41 7.81
N ILE A 60 -5.41 4.20 7.05
CA ILE A 60 -4.22 5.05 7.07
C ILE A 60 -3.86 5.42 5.63
N GLU A 61 -3.84 6.70 5.34
CA GLU A 61 -3.28 7.21 4.10
C GLU A 61 -1.79 7.46 4.27
N THR A 62 -0.98 6.94 3.34
CA THR A 62 0.48 7.06 3.39
C THR A 62 1.03 7.63 2.09
N GLY A 63 2.09 8.41 2.21
CA GLY A 63 2.94 8.82 1.10
C GLY A 63 4.40 8.79 1.52
N VAL A 64 5.30 8.77 0.57
CA VAL A 64 6.74 8.77 0.83
C VAL A 64 7.38 9.88 0.01
N ASP A 65 8.19 10.69 0.68
CA ASP A 65 9.04 11.71 0.09
C ASP A 65 10.49 11.21 0.01
N VAL A 66 11.05 11.18 -1.19
CA VAL A 66 12.39 10.62 -1.47
C VAL A 66 13.27 11.61 -2.24
N PRO A 67 14.01 12.49 -1.54
CA PRO A 67 14.86 13.53 -2.17
C PRO A 67 15.86 12.95 -3.17
N ASP A 68 16.50 11.84 -2.84
CA ASP A 68 17.52 11.19 -3.67
C ASP A 68 16.90 10.48 -4.89
N ALA A 69 17.28 10.89 -6.11
CA ALA A 69 16.73 10.32 -7.35
C ALA A 69 16.99 8.82 -7.51
N ALA A 70 18.17 8.32 -7.09
CA ALA A 70 18.49 6.89 -7.18
C ALA A 70 17.66 6.06 -6.18
N LEU A 71 17.48 6.56 -4.94
CA LEU A 71 16.60 5.95 -3.95
C LEU A 71 15.15 5.96 -4.43
N ARG A 72 14.72 7.04 -5.10
CA ARG A 72 13.34 7.19 -5.60
C ARG A 72 13.02 6.11 -6.62
N THR A 73 13.90 5.88 -7.59
CA THR A 73 13.75 4.77 -8.55
C THR A 73 13.67 3.42 -7.85
N ARG A 74 14.52 3.18 -6.84
CA ARG A 74 14.48 1.94 -6.06
C ARG A 74 13.17 1.80 -5.26
N ALA A 75 12.68 2.89 -4.70
CA ALA A 75 11.45 2.92 -3.92
C ALA A 75 10.22 2.66 -4.81
N GLN A 76 10.19 3.23 -6.01
CA GLN A 76 9.19 2.94 -7.03
C GLN A 76 9.23 1.47 -7.47
N GLN A 77 10.41 0.93 -7.76
CA GLN A 77 10.60 -0.50 -8.09
C GLN A 77 10.21 -1.42 -6.93
N SER A 78 10.35 -0.94 -5.68
CA SER A 78 10.03 -1.68 -4.46
C SER A 78 8.63 -1.38 -3.92
N ALA A 79 7.78 -0.64 -4.66
CA ALA A 79 6.42 -0.32 -4.25
C ALA A 79 5.60 -1.53 -3.75
N PRO A 80 5.58 -2.71 -4.42
CA PRO A 80 4.84 -3.86 -3.89
C PRO A 80 5.40 -4.38 -2.56
N ARG A 81 6.71 -4.28 -2.34
CA ARG A 81 7.34 -4.68 -1.06
C ARG A 81 7.03 -3.69 0.05
N LEU A 82 7.08 -2.38 -0.26
CA LEU A 82 6.70 -1.32 0.69
C LEU A 82 5.25 -1.50 1.14
N ARG A 83 4.34 -1.79 0.20
CA ARG A 83 2.94 -2.09 0.50
C ARG A 83 2.79 -3.28 1.45
N ALA A 84 3.50 -4.37 1.18
CA ALA A 84 3.46 -5.56 2.05
C ALA A 84 3.98 -5.22 3.47
N ALA A 85 5.11 -4.51 3.56
CA ALA A 85 5.69 -4.10 4.83
C ALA A 85 4.76 -3.19 5.64
N TYR A 86 4.11 -2.21 4.97
CA TYR A 86 3.17 -1.30 5.62
C TYR A 86 1.92 -2.02 6.11
N ASN A 87 1.37 -2.95 5.32
CA ASN A 87 0.25 -3.77 5.75
C ASN A 87 0.60 -4.59 6.99
N THR A 88 1.79 -5.21 7.03
CA THR A 88 2.26 -5.96 8.20
C THR A 88 2.44 -5.04 9.42
N ALA A 89 3.05 -3.88 9.25
CA ALA A 89 3.24 -2.91 10.34
C ALA A 89 1.90 -2.39 10.88
N ALA A 90 0.97 -2.01 10.01
CA ALA A 90 -0.35 -1.54 10.40
C ALA A 90 -1.17 -2.63 11.11
N GLN A 91 -1.12 -3.88 10.64
CA GLN A 91 -1.78 -5.01 11.32
C GLN A 91 -1.19 -5.26 12.72
N ARG A 92 0.13 -5.19 12.86
CA ARG A 92 0.79 -5.32 14.17
C ARG A 92 0.41 -4.19 15.12
N PHE A 93 0.39 -2.96 14.62
CA PHE A 93 -0.06 -1.79 15.39
C PHE A 93 -1.51 -1.96 15.85
N GLY A 94 -2.42 -2.33 14.94
CA GLY A 94 -3.83 -2.53 15.26
C GLY A 94 -4.09 -3.65 16.26
N ALA A 95 -3.33 -4.76 16.17
CA ALA A 95 -3.41 -5.86 17.13
C ALA A 95 -2.90 -5.50 18.53
N GLY A 96 -1.97 -4.55 18.64
CA GLY A 96 -1.44 -4.04 19.90
C GLY A 96 -2.22 -2.88 20.51
N LEU A 97 -3.22 -2.35 19.80
CA LEU A 97 -4.02 -1.22 20.26
C LEU A 97 -4.96 -1.66 21.40
N ARG A 98 -5.02 -0.87 22.47
CA ARG A 98 -5.96 -1.12 23.57
C ARG A 98 -7.40 -0.86 23.10
N PRO A 99 -8.38 -1.70 23.47
CA PRO A 99 -9.77 -1.50 23.08
C PRO A 99 -10.29 -0.12 23.49
N GLY A 100 -10.77 0.66 22.52
CA GLY A 100 -11.32 2.01 22.76
C GLY A 100 -10.29 3.10 23.03
N ALA A 101 -8.99 2.78 23.04
CA ALA A 101 -7.95 3.80 23.16
C ALA A 101 -7.73 4.50 21.82
N PRO A 102 -7.45 5.82 21.82
CA PRO A 102 -7.06 6.50 20.60
C PRO A 102 -5.74 5.92 20.06
N PRO A 103 -5.59 5.79 18.72
CA PRO A 103 -4.34 5.34 18.13
C PRO A 103 -3.23 6.35 18.36
N ASP A 104 -2.08 5.88 18.87
CA ASP A 104 -0.85 6.65 18.99
C ASP A 104 -0.21 6.82 17.60
N VAL A 105 -0.41 8.00 17.01
CA VAL A 105 0.04 8.31 15.65
C VAL A 105 1.56 8.44 15.57
N ASP A 106 2.22 8.92 16.61
CA ASP A 106 3.68 9.04 16.66
C ASP A 106 4.35 7.67 16.63
N ARG A 107 3.82 6.73 17.41
CA ARG A 107 4.27 5.32 17.37
C ARG A 107 4.01 4.69 16.01
N LEU A 108 2.83 4.89 15.43
CA LEU A 108 2.50 4.38 14.10
C LEU A 108 3.46 4.93 13.03
N ALA A 109 3.76 6.23 13.07
CA ALA A 109 4.68 6.88 12.16
C ALA A 109 6.10 6.29 12.29
N ALA A 110 6.57 6.07 13.53
CA ALA A 110 7.87 5.45 13.79
C ALA A 110 7.94 4.01 13.24
N ASP A 111 6.91 3.19 13.48
CA ASP A 111 6.84 1.80 13.02
C ASP A 111 6.83 1.72 11.47
N LEU A 112 6.06 2.57 10.81
CA LEU A 112 6.00 2.63 9.35
C LEU A 112 7.27 3.23 8.72
N GLN A 113 7.91 4.20 9.38
CA GLN A 113 9.20 4.74 8.95
C GLN A 113 10.29 3.68 9.07
N ALA A 114 10.30 2.89 10.14
CA ALA A 114 11.21 1.76 10.30
C ALA A 114 11.00 0.71 9.21
N ALA A 115 9.74 0.38 8.89
CA ALA A 115 9.41 -0.52 7.78
C ALA A 115 9.89 0.03 6.42
N THR A 116 9.81 1.34 6.20
CA THR A 116 10.33 2.01 5.00
C THR A 116 11.84 1.84 4.89
N ASN A 117 12.57 2.15 5.97
CA ASN A 117 14.03 2.06 6.01
C ASN A 117 14.49 0.60 5.80
N ALA A 118 13.81 -0.37 6.42
CA ALA A 118 14.11 -1.79 6.25
C ALA A 118 13.88 -2.27 4.82
N THR A 119 12.80 -1.81 4.17
CA THR A 119 12.47 -2.20 2.80
C THR A 119 13.44 -1.59 1.77
N LEU A 120 13.86 -0.34 1.98
CA LEU A 120 14.80 0.36 1.09
C LEU A 120 16.26 0.01 1.40
N GLY A 121 16.54 -0.58 2.56
CA GLY A 121 17.87 -1.00 3.00
C GLY A 121 18.81 0.15 3.38
N ARG A 122 18.34 1.40 3.35
CA ARG A 122 19.07 2.58 3.80
C ARG A 122 18.08 3.70 4.19
N PRO A 123 18.46 4.57 5.14
CA PRO A 123 17.66 5.77 5.44
C PRO A 123 17.71 6.77 4.27
N GLY A 124 16.72 7.66 4.20
CA GLY A 124 16.65 8.71 3.17
C GLY A 124 15.28 8.89 2.50
N ALA A 125 14.32 8.02 2.83
CA ALA A 125 12.92 8.22 2.51
C ALA A 125 12.17 8.70 3.75
N ARG A 126 11.32 9.72 3.61
CA ARG A 126 10.48 10.22 4.69
C ARG A 126 9.05 9.77 4.47
N LEU A 127 8.50 9.04 5.44
CA LEU A 127 7.09 8.70 5.46
C LEU A 127 6.27 9.93 5.83
N LEU A 128 5.18 10.14 5.10
CA LEU A 128 4.17 11.14 5.36
C LEU A 128 2.84 10.43 5.60
N LEU A 129 2.17 10.78 6.70
CA LEU A 129 0.83 10.32 7.02
C LEU A 129 -0.16 11.41 6.57
N GLY A 130 -1.19 10.99 5.84
CA GLY A 130 -2.32 11.84 5.48
C GLY A 130 -3.40 11.74 6.56
N THR A 131 -4.50 11.06 6.22
CA THR A 131 -5.57 10.76 7.17
C THR A 131 -5.29 9.46 7.94
N VAL A 132 -5.51 9.48 9.25
CA VAL A 132 -5.58 8.28 10.10
C VAL A 132 -6.95 8.25 10.76
N MET A 133 -7.75 7.23 10.44
CA MET A 133 -9.12 7.11 10.94
C MET A 133 -9.33 5.72 11.55
N ALA A 134 -9.85 5.69 12.78
CA ALA A 134 -10.25 4.48 13.47
C ALA A 134 -11.78 4.47 13.62
N VAL A 135 -12.46 3.47 13.07
CA VAL A 135 -13.93 3.31 13.12
C VAL A 135 -14.37 2.00 13.72
#